data_AF-A0A0B7MK02-F1
#
_entry.id   AF-A0A0B7MK02-F1
#
_cell.length_a   1.000
_cell.length_b   1.000
_cell.length_c   1.000
_cell.angle_alpha   90.00
_cell.angle_beta   90.00
_cell.angle_gamma   90.00
#
_symmetry.space_group_name_H-M   'P 1'
#
loop_
_entity.id
_entity.type
_entity.pdbx_description
1 polymer ?
#
loop_
_entity_poly.entity_id
_entity_poly.type
_entity_poly.pdbx_seq_one_letter_code
_entity_poly.pdbx_strand_id
1 'polypeptide(L)'
;MIIKIASTSIPSGYEESEEAMKKKRSEIMSRPTWGKIDAVKSGKVYMLSSDIYTSPRAVVGIAYMAKWLHPELFQDVDPEAINKEFLEKFHGLELKGVWAYP
;
A
#
# COMPACT_ATOMS: atom_id res chain seq x y z
N MET A 1 6.16 12.82 -3.34
CA MET A 1 5.79 11.41 -3.09
C MET A 1 4.91 10.93 -4.24
N ILE A 2 4.94 9.64 -4.57
CA ILE A 2 4.02 8.98 -5.51
C ILE A 2 3.33 7.84 -4.76
N ILE A 3 2.01 7.69 -4.89
CA ILE A 3 1.27 6.52 -4.41
C ILE A 3 0.62 5.88 -5.64
N LYS A 4 1.06 4.67 -6.00
CA LYS A 4 0.47 3.91 -7.10
C LYS A 4 -0.67 3.04 -6.55
N ILE A 5 -1.89 3.31 -7.02
CA ILE A 5 -3.08 2.52 -6.67
C ILE A 5 -3.54 1.74 -7.91
N ALA A 6 -3.78 0.43 -7.76
CA ALA A 6 -4.35 -0.44 -8.80
C ALA A 6 -4.79 -1.80 -8.24
N SER A 7 -5.73 -2.47 -8.93
CA SER A 7 -6.13 -3.86 -8.66
C SER A 7 -5.23 -4.87 -9.36
N THR A 8 -5.01 -4.73 -10.67
CA THR A 8 -4.40 -5.78 -11.51
C THR A 8 -2.91 -5.59 -11.77
N SER A 9 -2.40 -4.36 -11.66
CA SER A 9 -0.99 -4.05 -11.96
C SER A 9 -0.07 -4.10 -10.74
N ILE A 10 -0.64 -4.35 -9.56
CA ILE A 10 0.07 -4.51 -8.30
C ILE A 10 -0.13 -5.97 -7.87
N PRO A 11 0.94 -6.73 -7.60
CA PRO A 11 0.85 -8.08 -7.04
C PRO A 11 0.46 -7.95 -5.57
N SER A 12 -0.83 -7.74 -5.31
CA SER A 12 -1.44 -7.62 -3.98
C SER A 12 -2.58 -8.60 -3.81
N GLY A 13 -2.83 -9.03 -2.57
CA GLY A 13 -3.87 -9.99 -2.24
C GLY A 13 -3.36 -11.13 -1.37
N TYR A 14 -4.21 -12.14 -1.17
CA TYR A 14 -3.96 -13.23 -0.23
C TYR A 14 -2.81 -14.16 -0.61
N GLU A 15 -2.54 -14.30 -1.92
CA GLU A 15 -1.50 -15.19 -2.45
C GLU A 15 -0.18 -14.46 -2.73
N GLU A 16 -0.12 -13.17 -2.43
CA GLU A 16 0.99 -12.31 -2.79
C GLU A 16 1.94 -12.05 -1.62
N SER A 17 3.16 -11.65 -1.94
CA SER A 17 4.22 -11.40 -0.96
C SER A 17 4.78 -9.98 -1.06
N GLU A 18 5.33 -9.49 0.05
CA GLU A 18 6.03 -8.20 0.05
C GLU A 18 7.14 -8.12 -1.00
N GLU A 19 7.84 -9.22 -1.28
CA GLU A 19 8.90 -9.24 -2.29
C GLU A 19 8.34 -9.07 -3.72
N ALA A 20 7.15 -9.60 -4.01
CA ALA A 20 6.48 -9.37 -5.29
C ALA A 20 6.12 -7.88 -5.45
N MET A 21 5.58 -7.27 -4.39
CA MET A 21 5.31 -5.83 -4.37
C MET A 21 6.59 -5.02 -4.54
N LYS A 22 7.62 -5.26 -3.73
CA LYS A 22 8.92 -4.59 -3.82
C LYS A 22 9.54 -4.67 -5.22
N LYS A 23 9.46 -5.84 -5.87
CA LYS A 23 9.89 -6.01 -7.27
C LYS A 23 9.09 -5.11 -8.20
N LYS A 24 7.76 -5.10 -8.08
CA LYS A 24 6.89 -4.24 -8.91
C LYS A 24 7.18 -2.75 -8.73
N ARG A 25 7.40 -2.31 -7.49
CA ARG A 25 7.82 -0.94 -7.18
C ARG A 25 9.14 -0.60 -7.87
N SER A 26 10.12 -1.50 -7.79
CA SER A 26 11.44 -1.32 -8.42
C SER A 26 11.31 -1.20 -9.94
N GLU A 27 10.46 -2.02 -10.57
CA GLU A 27 10.13 -1.90 -12.01
C GLU A 27 9.47 -0.56 -12.36
N ILE A 28 8.60 -0.05 -11.49
CA ILE A 28 7.96 1.26 -11.69
C ILE A 28 8.99 2.38 -11.59
N MET A 29 9.87 2.32 -10.59
CA MET A 29 10.93 3.31 -10.38
C MET A 29 11.97 3.31 -11.50
N SER A 30 12.19 2.17 -12.18
CA SER A 30 13.13 2.04 -13.30
C SER A 30 12.56 2.44 -14.67
N ARG A 31 11.30 2.88 -14.74
CA ARG A 31 10.67 3.32 -15.98
C ARG A 31 11.45 4.48 -16.64
N PRO A 32 11.54 4.52 -17.98
CA PRO A 32 12.17 5.63 -18.68
C PRO A 32 11.62 6.97 -18.19
N THR A 33 12.51 7.94 -17.96
CA THR A 33 12.21 9.30 -17.48
C THR A 33 11.81 9.42 -15.99
N TRP A 34 11.42 8.33 -15.31
CA TRP A 34 10.99 8.39 -13.91
C TRP A 34 12.10 8.80 -12.95
N GLY A 35 13.36 8.48 -13.26
CA GLY A 35 14.53 8.91 -12.48
C GLY A 35 14.69 10.43 -12.34
N LYS A 36 13.98 11.24 -13.15
CA LYS A 36 13.97 12.71 -13.02
C LYS A 36 13.01 13.22 -11.93
N ILE A 37 12.06 12.40 -11.50
CA ILE A 37 11.03 12.77 -10.51
C ILE A 37 11.63 12.66 -9.11
N ASP A 38 11.51 13.72 -8.31
CA ASP A 38 12.14 13.77 -6.98
C ASP A 38 11.62 12.69 -6.03
N ALA A 39 10.34 12.35 -6.13
CA ALA A 39 9.76 11.24 -5.37
C ALA A 39 10.43 9.88 -5.69
N VAL A 40 10.87 9.66 -6.93
CA VAL A 40 11.56 8.44 -7.34
C VAL A 40 13.01 8.48 -6.84
N LYS A 41 13.70 9.62 -6.99
CA LYS A 41 15.07 9.81 -6.46
C LYS A 41 15.14 9.63 -4.95
N SER A 42 14.14 10.11 -4.21
CA SER A 42 14.07 10.00 -2.76
C SER A 42 13.46 8.69 -2.26
N GLY A 43 13.14 7.74 -3.15
CA GLY A 43 12.51 6.47 -2.78
C GLY A 43 11.15 6.62 -2.10
N LYS A 44 10.39 7.68 -2.39
CA LYS A 44 9.04 7.94 -1.87
C LYS A 44 7.98 7.52 -2.90
N VAL A 45 7.99 6.23 -3.26
CA VAL A 45 7.08 5.61 -4.23
C VAL A 45 6.37 4.45 -3.57
N TYR A 46 5.13 4.66 -3.16
CA TYR A 46 4.35 3.70 -2.38
C TYR A 46 3.39 2.97 -3.32
N MET A 47 2.97 1.78 -2.90
CA MET A 47 2.00 0.97 -3.62
C MET A 47 0.85 0.60 -2.69
N LEU A 48 -0.36 0.70 -3.21
CA LEU A 48 -1.58 0.42 -2.48
C LEU A 48 -2.55 -0.33 -3.37
N SER A 49 -3.08 -1.44 -2.89
CA SER A 49 -4.13 -2.18 -3.58
C SER A 49 -5.42 -1.38 -3.59
N SER A 50 -6.14 -1.40 -4.71
CA SER A 50 -7.48 -0.79 -4.78
C SER A 50 -8.50 -1.49 -3.87
N ASP A 51 -8.25 -2.74 -3.49
CA ASP A 51 -9.15 -3.54 -2.66
C ASP A 51 -9.31 -2.98 -1.24
N ILE A 52 -8.29 -2.26 -0.77
CA ILE A 52 -8.27 -1.61 0.56
C ILE A 52 -8.45 -0.09 0.48
N TYR A 53 -8.44 0.48 -0.72
CA TYR A 53 -8.63 1.92 -0.95
C TYR A 53 -10.06 2.27 -1.39
N THR A 54 -10.80 1.29 -1.88
CA THR A 54 -12.19 1.45 -2.32
C THR A 54 -13.13 0.61 -1.47
N SER A 55 -14.43 0.82 -1.62
CA SER A 55 -15.47 0.01 -0.96
C SER A 55 -15.41 0.13 0.59
N PRO A 56 -16.14 -0.67 1.39
CA PRO A 56 -16.15 -0.52 2.86
C PRO A 56 -14.78 -0.67 3.53
N ARG A 57 -13.82 -1.33 2.87
CA ARG A 57 -12.44 -1.48 3.37
C ARG A 57 -11.57 -0.23 3.14
N ALA A 58 -12.08 0.80 2.43
CA ALA A 58 -11.36 2.04 2.10
C ALA A 58 -10.66 2.72 3.29
N VAL A 59 -11.20 2.56 4.51
CA VAL A 59 -10.59 3.08 5.74
C VAL A 59 -9.15 2.61 5.93
N VAL A 60 -8.82 1.38 5.53
CA VAL A 60 -7.46 0.82 5.60
C VAL A 60 -6.52 1.59 4.67
N GLY A 61 -6.91 1.77 3.41
CA GLY A 61 -6.12 2.51 2.42
C GLY A 61 -5.94 3.98 2.81
N ILE A 62 -6.98 4.61 3.37
CA ILE A 62 -6.90 5.98 3.91
C ILE A 62 -5.89 6.05 5.07
N ALA A 63 -5.88 5.07 5.97
CA ALA A 63 -4.92 5.03 7.07
C ALA A 63 -3.46 4.91 6.58
N TYR A 64 -3.20 4.06 5.58
CA TYR A 64 -1.88 3.99 4.93
C TYR A 64 -1.48 5.33 4.32
N MET A 65 -2.38 5.96 3.57
CA MET A 65 -2.10 7.26 2.95
C MET A 65 -1.83 8.34 3.99
N ALA A 66 -2.63 8.42 5.06
CA ALA A 66 -2.44 9.38 6.15
C ALA A 66 -1.05 9.22 6.78
N LYS A 67 -0.66 7.97 7.10
CA LYS A 67 0.65 7.66 7.69
C LYS A 67 1.82 7.95 6.75
N TRP A 68 1.68 7.71 5.45
CA TRP A 68 2.76 8.02 4.49
C TRP A 68 2.88 9.51 4.18
N LEU A 69 1.75 10.24 4.16
CA LEU A 69 1.71 11.68 3.90
C LEU A 69 2.25 12.49 5.09
N HIS A 70 1.86 12.10 6.31
CA HIS A 70 2.16 12.83 7.55
C HIS A 70 2.56 11.88 8.67
N PRO A 71 3.71 11.17 8.56
CA PRO A 71 4.13 10.18 9.54
C PRO A 71 4.29 10.75 10.95
N GLU A 72 4.60 12.04 11.08
CA GLU A 72 4.71 12.75 12.36
C GLU A 72 3.35 12.94 13.06
N LEU A 73 2.27 13.12 12.30
CA LEU A 73 0.91 13.29 12.85
C LEU A 73 0.22 11.96 13.12
N PHE A 74 0.55 10.91 12.35
CA PHE A 74 -0.10 9.59 12.40
C PHE A 74 0.87 8.48 12.82
N GLN A 75 1.80 8.80 13.72
CA GLN A 75 2.80 7.85 14.21
C GLN A 75 2.17 6.65 14.93
N ASP A 76 1.07 6.89 15.64
CA ASP A 76 0.29 5.95 16.44
C ASP A 76 -0.72 5.13 15.64
N VAL A 77 -1.02 5.53 14.39
CA VAL A 77 -1.91 4.78 13.50
C VAL A 77 -1.18 3.56 12.94
N ASP A 78 -1.77 2.38 13.08
CA ASP A 78 -1.31 1.15 12.41
C ASP A 78 -2.34 0.69 11.36
N PRO A 79 -2.12 1.01 10.07
CA PRO A 79 -3.03 0.63 9.00
C PRO A 79 -3.18 -0.89 8.83
N GLU A 80 -2.14 -1.68 9.15
CA GLU A 80 -2.18 -3.13 9.06
C GLU A 80 -3.06 -3.72 10.17
N ALA A 81 -2.92 -3.20 11.40
CA ALA A 81 -3.79 -3.56 12.51
C ALA A 81 -5.27 -3.23 12.21
N ILE A 82 -5.55 -2.08 11.60
CA ILE A 82 -6.91 -1.71 11.16
C ILE A 82 -7.45 -2.72 10.14
N ASN A 83 -6.63 -3.17 9.18
CA ASN A 83 -7.03 -4.17 8.19
C ASN A 83 -7.32 -5.53 8.84
N LYS A 84 -6.46 -5.94 9.78
CA LYS A 84 -6.64 -7.15 10.57
C LYS A 84 -7.94 -7.12 11.36
N GLU A 85 -8.20 -6.05 12.12
CA GLU A 85 -9.44 -5.90 12.88
C GLU A 85 -10.67 -5.94 11.95
N PHE A 86 -10.61 -5.25 10.81
CA PHE A 86 -11.70 -5.22 9.83
C PHE A 86 -12.03 -6.64 9.32
N LEU A 87 -11.00 -7.41 8.96
CA LEU A 87 -11.16 -8.79 8.48
C LEU A 87 -11.70 -9.73 9.55
N GLU A 88 -11.15 -9.67 10.75
CA GLU A 88 -11.58 -10.52 11.87
C GLU A 88 -13.04 -10.24 12.23
N LYS A 89 -13.41 -8.97 12.34
CA LYS A 89 -14.74 -8.54 12.79
C LYS A 89 -15.85 -8.74 11.77
N PHE A 90 -15.59 -8.43 10.50
CA PHE A 90 -16.64 -8.39 9.48
C PHE A 90 -16.60 -9.57 8.52
N HIS A 91 -15.45 -10.22 8.35
CA HIS A 91 -15.29 -11.35 7.42
C HIS A 91 -15.02 -12.68 8.15
N GLY A 92 -14.64 -12.66 9.43
CA GLY A 92 -14.22 -13.85 10.16
C GLY A 92 -12.94 -14.47 9.60
N LEU A 93 -12.08 -13.65 8.98
CA LEU A 93 -10.85 -14.07 8.31
C LEU A 93 -9.63 -13.50 9.03
N GLU A 94 -8.53 -14.25 8.99
CA GLU A 94 -7.20 -13.77 9.37
C GLU A 94 -6.57 -12.99 8.21
N LEU A 95 -5.85 -11.92 8.51
CA LEU A 95 -5.06 -11.19 7.51
C LEU A 95 -3.89 -12.05 7.02
N LYS A 96 -3.91 -12.45 5.75
CA LYS A 96 -2.84 -13.20 5.06
C LYS A 96 -2.59 -12.58 3.71
N GLY A 97 -1.34 -12.30 3.36
CA GLY A 97 -0.97 -11.64 2.11
C GLY A 97 -0.64 -10.15 2.30
N VAL A 98 -0.52 -9.42 1.20
CA VAL A 98 -0.03 -8.03 1.21
C VAL A 98 -0.93 -7.12 0.36
N TRP A 99 -1.24 -5.93 0.88
CA TRP A 99 -2.06 -4.92 0.17
C TRP A 99 -1.41 -3.55 0.06
N ALA A 100 -0.29 -3.32 0.75
CA ALA A 100 0.41 -2.05 0.77
C ALA A 100 1.92 -2.28 0.85
N TYR A 101 2.71 -1.42 0.21
CA TYR A 101 4.18 -1.48 0.28
C TYR A 101 4.78 -0.07 0.12
N PRO A 102 5.73 0.34 0.98
CA PRO A 102 6.32 1.68 0.95
C PRO A 102 7.41 1.92 -0.12
#